data_AF-A0A534PRV9-F1
#
_entry.id   AF-A0A534PRV9-F1
#
_cell.length_a   1.000
_cell.length_b   1.000
_cell.length_c   1.000
_cell.angle_alpha   90.00
_cell.angle_beta   90.00
_cell.angle_gamma   90.00
#
_symmetry.space_group_name_H-M   'P 1'
#
loop_
_entity.id
_entity.type
_entity.pdbx_description
1 polymer ?
#
loop_
_entity_poly.entity_id
_entity_poly.type
_entity_poly.pdbx_seq_one_letter_code
_entity_poly.pdbx_strand_id
1 'polypeptide(L)'
;MNYSKIALGGLVAGVICFFGDGVVHGMLLKSSWEAIAATLHLPPGDSGFGYFGLYDIAKGVGSVLLYALIRPRLGKGPRTAFIAGVLTWALVLPIPLCGLIPIHFFGRKFALLWSIYGFFPIVIGAMVGSWLYREEPAGQQAAIAA
;
A
#
# COMPACT_ATOMS: atom_id res chain seq x y z
N MET A 1 9.54 -11.91 15.60
CA MET A 1 8.68 -10.99 14.82
C MET A 1 7.23 -11.44 15.02
N ASN A 2 6.29 -10.56 15.36
CA ASN A 2 4.91 -10.97 15.69
C ASN A 2 4.02 -11.00 14.44
N TYR A 3 3.82 -12.18 13.85
CA TYR A 3 3.03 -12.34 12.61
C TYR A 3 1.56 -12.01 12.78
N SER A 4 0.95 -12.33 13.92
CA SER A 4 -0.45 -12.00 14.21
C SER A 4 -0.69 -10.49 14.25
N LYS A 5 0.26 -9.73 14.81
CA LYS A 5 0.21 -8.26 14.81
C LYS A 5 0.53 -7.66 13.45
N ILE A 6 1.37 -8.29 12.65
CA ILE A 6 1.58 -7.90 11.24
C ILE A 6 0.29 -8.07 10.45
N ALA A 7 -0.38 -9.23 10.58
CA ALA A 7 -1.63 -9.49 9.89
C ALA A 7 -2.73 -8.49 10.31
N LEU A 8 -2.90 -8.24 11.61
CA LEU A 8 -3.89 -7.29 12.11
C LEU A 8 -3.60 -5.85 11.68
N GLY A 9 -2.37 -5.36 11.90
CA GLY A 9 -1.97 -4.02 11.50
C GLY A 9 -2.02 -3.84 9.99
N GLY A 10 -1.63 -4.87 9.24
CA GLY A 10 -1.65 -4.92 7.79
C GLY A 10 -3.05 -4.89 7.22
N LEU A 11 -4.01 -5.59 7.83
CA LEU A 11 -5.42 -5.53 7.46
C LEU A 11 -5.98 -4.11 7.62
N VAL A 12 -5.71 -3.46 8.75
CA VAL A 12 -6.15 -2.07 8.98
C VAL A 12 -5.51 -1.11 7.99
N ALA A 13 -4.20 -1.25 7.74
CA ALA A 13 -3.51 -0.47 6.71
C ALA A 13 -4.13 -0.68 5.32
N GLY A 14 -4.47 -1.93 4.99
CA GLY A 14 -5.07 -2.30 3.71
C GLY A 14 -6.47 -1.71 3.53
N VAL A 15 -7.30 -1.70 4.57
CA VAL A 15 -8.62 -1.05 4.52
C VAL A 15 -8.48 0.45 4.25
N ILE A 16 -7.50 1.12 4.88
CA ILE A 16 -7.22 2.53 4.61
C ILE A 16 -6.78 2.74 3.16
N CYS A 17 -5.89 1.88 2.65
CA CYS A 17 -5.48 1.91 1.25
C CYS A 17 -6.67 1.73 0.30
N PHE A 18 -7.57 0.77 0.58
CA PHE A 18 -8.73 0.47 -0.25
C PHE A 18 -9.68 1.66 -0.41
N PHE A 19 -10.06 2.31 0.70
CA PHE A 19 -10.91 3.51 0.62
C PHE A 19 -10.17 4.68 -0.02
N GLY A 20 -8.87 4.82 0.26
CA GLY A 20 -8.02 5.82 -0.39
C GLY A 20 -7.97 5.65 -1.90
N ASP A 21 -7.69 4.45 -2.37
CA ASP A 21 -7.66 4.10 -3.80
C ASP A 21 -9.03 4.25 -4.45
N GLY A 22 -10.11 3.99 -3.72
CA GLY A 22 -11.47 4.32 -4.14
C GLY A 22 -11.64 5.82 -4.46
N VAL A 23 -11.08 6.72 -3.64
CA VAL A 23 -11.06 8.16 -3.91
C VAL A 23 -10.12 8.50 -5.07
N VAL A 24 -8.90 7.94 -5.07
CA VAL A 24 -7.90 8.21 -6.11
C VAL A 24 -8.40 7.81 -7.49
N HIS A 25 -8.97 6.62 -7.63
CA HIS A 25 -9.42 6.09 -8.92
C HIS A 25 -10.84 6.49 -9.27
N GLY A 26 -11.74 6.53 -8.29
CA GLY A 26 -13.15 6.89 -8.49
C GLY A 26 -13.41 8.38 -8.63
N MET A 27 -12.50 9.25 -8.16
CA MET A 27 -12.68 10.71 -8.22
C MET A 27 -11.52 11.40 -8.92
N LEU A 28 -10.29 11.22 -8.42
CA LEU A 28 -9.13 12.04 -8.85
C LEU A 28 -8.60 11.65 -10.24
N LEU A 29 -8.63 10.36 -10.58
CA LEU A 29 -8.15 9.81 -11.85
C LEU A 29 -9.27 9.34 -12.77
N LYS A 30 -10.54 9.48 -12.36
CA LYS A 30 -11.71 8.95 -13.09
C LYS A 30 -11.71 9.37 -14.56
N SER A 31 -11.56 10.66 -14.83
CA SER A 31 -11.54 11.19 -16.21
C SER A 31 -10.37 10.66 -17.05
N SER A 32 -9.24 10.38 -16.41
CA SER A 32 -8.08 9.80 -17.11
C SER A 32 -8.34 8.34 -17.47
N TRP A 33 -8.94 7.57 -16.56
CA TRP A 33 -9.36 6.20 -16.83
C TRP A 33 -10.43 6.11 -17.92
N GLU A 34 -11.41 7.02 -17.92
CA GLU A 34 -12.44 7.11 -18.98
C GLU A 34 -11.81 7.37 -20.35
N ALA A 35 -10.85 8.29 -20.43
CA ALA A 35 -10.12 8.56 -21.68
C ALA A 35 -9.29 7.36 -22.15
N ILE A 36 -8.63 6.65 -21.23
CA ILE A 36 -7.89 5.42 -21.52
C ILE A 36 -8.84 4.33 -22.03
N ALA A 37 -9.95 4.09 -21.34
CA ALA A 37 -10.94 3.08 -21.71
C ALA A 37 -11.53 3.35 -23.10
N ALA A 38 -11.83 4.60 -23.42
CA ALA A 38 -12.30 5.00 -24.75
C ALA A 38 -11.25 4.76 -25.84
N THR A 39 -9.98 5.11 -25.58
CA THR A 39 -8.87 4.94 -26.52
C THR A 39 -8.57 3.47 -26.82
N LEU A 40 -8.68 2.62 -25.80
CA LEU A 40 -8.37 1.19 -25.89
C LEU A 40 -9.59 0.32 -26.18
N HIS A 41 -10.78 0.91 -26.37
CA HIS A 41 -12.05 0.20 -26.55
C HIS A 41 -12.30 -0.86 -25.46
N LEU A 42 -11.96 -0.55 -24.21
CA LEU A 42 -12.14 -1.48 -23.10
C LEU A 42 -13.63 -1.68 -22.82
N PRO A 43 -14.05 -2.91 -22.48
CA PRO A 43 -15.42 -3.15 -22.04
C PRO A 43 -15.73 -2.35 -20.76
N PRO A 44 -17.02 -2.12 -20.44
CA PRO A 44 -17.41 -1.55 -19.16
C PRO A 44 -16.79 -2.36 -18.02
N GLY A 45 -16.13 -1.67 -17.09
CA GLY A 45 -15.46 -2.32 -15.97
C GLY A 45 -16.44 -3.13 -15.13
N ASP A 46 -16.06 -4.35 -14.79
CA ASP A 46 -16.68 -5.11 -13.73
C ASP A 46 -16.32 -4.49 -12.36
N SER A 47 -17.16 -4.74 -11.36
CA SER A 47 -17.05 -4.02 -10.08
C SER A 47 -15.73 -4.25 -9.35
N GLY A 48 -14.95 -5.29 -9.70
CA GLY A 48 -13.54 -5.49 -9.31
C GLY A 48 -13.22 -5.47 -7.80
N PHE A 49 -14.20 -5.24 -6.93
CA PHE A 49 -13.99 -4.81 -5.55
C PHE A 49 -13.26 -5.87 -4.72
N GLY A 50 -13.54 -7.16 -4.97
CA GLY A 50 -12.83 -8.25 -4.30
C GLY A 50 -11.34 -8.29 -4.67
N TYR A 51 -11.01 -8.06 -5.94
CA TYR A 51 -9.63 -8.00 -6.41
C TYR A 51 -8.91 -6.78 -5.84
N PHE A 52 -9.52 -5.59 -5.94
CA PHE A 52 -8.93 -4.36 -5.41
C PHE A 52 -8.77 -4.42 -3.88
N GLY A 53 -9.76 -4.95 -3.17
CA GLY A 53 -9.67 -5.17 -1.73
C GLY A 53 -8.52 -6.09 -1.34
N LEU A 54 -8.35 -7.21 -2.04
CA LEU A 54 -7.22 -8.11 -1.79
C LEU A 54 -5.88 -7.45 -2.12
N TYR A 55 -5.80 -6.71 -3.22
CA TYR A 55 -4.61 -5.95 -3.62
C TYR A 55 -4.22 -4.91 -2.55
N ASP A 56 -5.20 -4.16 -2.04
CA ASP A 56 -4.99 -3.17 -0.98
C ASP A 56 -4.60 -3.80 0.36
N ILE A 57 -5.20 -4.93 0.72
CA ILE A 57 -4.80 -5.71 1.90
C ILE A 57 -3.35 -6.19 1.76
N ALA A 58 -2.95 -6.70 0.60
CA ALA A 58 -1.57 -7.12 0.36
C ALA A 58 -0.59 -5.95 0.49
N LYS A 59 -0.93 -4.77 -0.04
CA LYS A 59 -0.14 -3.53 0.14
C LYS A 59 -0.03 -3.16 1.63
N GLY A 60 -1.15 -3.19 2.36
CA GLY A 60 -1.21 -2.90 3.79
C GLY A 60 -0.33 -3.83 4.62
N VAL A 61 -0.47 -5.15 4.43
CA VAL A 61 0.36 -6.18 5.08
C VAL A 61 1.83 -6.00 4.73
N GLY A 62 2.15 -5.77 3.45
CA GLY A 62 3.52 -5.50 3.01
C GLY A 62 4.14 -4.29 3.73
N SER A 63 3.36 -3.22 3.93
CA SER A 63 3.85 -2.02 4.63
C SER A 63 4.18 -2.27 6.10
N VAL A 64 3.33 -3.03 6.81
CA VAL A 64 3.55 -3.34 8.24
C VAL A 64 4.64 -4.39 8.42
N LEU A 65 4.74 -5.35 7.51
CA LEU A 65 5.87 -6.28 7.45
C LEU A 65 7.18 -5.51 7.27
N LEU A 66 7.22 -4.55 6.34
CA LEU A 66 8.40 -3.74 6.11
C LEU A 66 8.78 -2.92 7.35
N TYR A 67 7.80 -2.31 8.03
CA TYR A 67 8.01 -1.66 9.32
C TYR A 67 8.64 -2.62 10.34
N ALA A 68 8.09 -3.83 10.49
CA ALA A 68 8.62 -4.84 11.41
C ALA A 68 10.07 -5.23 11.08
N LEU A 69 10.44 -5.31 9.79
CA LEU A 69 11.78 -5.66 9.34
C LEU A 69 12.83 -4.55 9.58
N ILE A 70 12.45 -3.29 9.43
CA ILE A 70 13.38 -2.15 9.60
C ILE A 70 13.43 -1.63 11.04
N ARG A 71 12.40 -1.89 11.85
CA ARG A 71 12.28 -1.47 13.25
C ARG A 71 13.47 -1.86 14.15
N PRO A 72 14.08 -3.05 14.06
CA PRO A 72 15.25 -3.39 14.88
C PRO A 72 16.45 -2.46 14.66
N ARG A 73 16.58 -1.86 13.48
CA ARG A 73 17.69 -0.96 13.13
C ARG A 73 17.37 0.51 13.35
N LEU A 74 16.13 0.92 13.07
CA LEU A 74 15.70 2.32 13.10
C LEU A 74 14.95 2.70 14.40
N GLY A 75 14.68 1.73 15.26
CA GLY A 75 13.90 1.91 16.47
C GLY A 75 12.38 1.91 16.22
N LYS A 76 11.63 1.83 17.32
CA LYS A 76 10.16 1.92 17.31
C LYS A 76 9.72 3.38 17.16
N GLY A 77 8.65 3.63 16.40
CA GLY A 77 7.99 4.94 16.40
C GLY A 77 7.50 5.42 15.03
N PRO A 78 6.88 6.62 15.01
CA PRO A 78 6.23 7.16 13.82
C PRO A 78 7.20 7.44 12.67
N ARG A 79 8.46 7.82 12.97
CA ARG A 79 9.50 8.02 11.94
C ARG A 79 9.77 6.74 11.15
N THR A 80 9.92 5.61 11.84
CA THR A 80 10.15 4.30 11.22
C THR A 80 8.94 3.85 10.41
N ALA A 81 7.72 4.09 10.91
CA ALA A 81 6.48 3.79 10.19
C ALA A 81 6.34 4.63 8.91
N PHE A 82 6.69 5.92 8.97
CA PHE A 82 6.74 6.78 7.79
C PHE A 82 7.73 6.27 6.75
N ILE A 83 8.95 5.90 7.16
CA ILE A 83 9.96 5.32 6.26
C ILE A 83 9.43 4.04 5.60
N ALA A 84 8.79 3.15 6.37
CA ALA A 84 8.16 1.95 5.82
C ALA A 84 7.09 2.31 4.78
N GLY A 85 6.20 3.27 5.09
CA GLY A 85 5.17 3.74 4.16
C GLY A 85 5.74 4.32 2.87
N VAL A 86 6.78 5.16 2.95
CA VAL A 86 7.47 5.73 1.78
C VAL A 86 8.13 4.64 0.94
N LEU A 87 8.79 3.67 1.57
CA LEU A 87 9.40 2.55 0.85
C LEU A 87 8.34 1.68 0.17
N THR A 88 7.23 1.37 0.85
CA THR A 88 6.12 0.63 0.25
C THR A 88 5.52 1.39 -0.92
N TRP A 89 5.26 2.69 -0.75
CA TRP A 89 4.80 3.54 -1.85
C TRP A 89 5.75 3.44 -3.03
N ALA A 90 7.04 3.68 -2.81
CA ALA A 90 8.05 3.68 -3.86
C ALA A 90 8.10 2.36 -4.65
N LEU A 91 8.10 1.24 -3.94
CA LEU A 91 8.22 -0.10 -4.53
C LEU A 91 6.97 -0.56 -5.26
N VAL A 92 5.79 -0.16 -4.80
CA VAL A 92 4.51 -0.62 -5.36
C VAL A 92 4.04 0.29 -6.50
N LEU A 93 4.45 1.57 -6.53
CA LEU A 93 3.80 2.56 -7.38
C LEU A 93 4.76 3.30 -8.35
N PRO A 94 5.58 4.28 -7.95
CA PRO A 94 6.41 5.01 -8.92
C PRO A 94 7.46 4.14 -9.59
N ILE A 95 8.09 3.18 -8.90
CA ILE A 95 9.13 2.33 -9.52
C ILE A 95 8.52 1.48 -10.66
N PRO A 96 7.42 0.72 -10.44
CA PRO A 96 6.73 0.02 -11.52
C PRO A 96 6.23 0.96 -12.62
N LEU A 97 5.64 2.11 -12.27
CA LEU A 97 5.14 3.07 -13.26
C LEU A 97 6.27 3.63 -14.14
N CYS A 98 7.44 3.90 -13.58
CA CYS A 98 8.62 4.31 -14.34
C CYS A 98 9.06 3.26 -15.37
N GLY A 99 8.92 1.97 -15.04
CA GLY A 99 9.18 0.87 -15.98
C GLY A 99 8.20 0.82 -17.16
N LEU A 100 7.00 1.38 -17.01
CA LEU A 100 5.96 1.41 -18.04
C LEU A 100 6.02 2.66 -18.94
N ILE A 101 6.76 3.70 -18.54
CA ILE A 101 6.90 4.95 -19.31
C ILE A 101 7.56 4.72 -20.68
N PRO A 102 8.67 3.96 -20.83
CA PRO A 102 9.35 3.79 -22.11
C PRO A 102 8.51 3.11 -23.19
N ILE A 103 7.59 2.22 -22.78
CA ILE A 103 6.67 1.53 -23.70
C ILE A 103 5.37 2.31 -23.94
N HIS A 104 5.29 3.55 -23.45
CA HIS A 104 4.14 4.44 -23.60
C HIS A 104 2.81 3.85 -23.11
N PHE A 105 2.86 2.90 -22.17
CA PHE A 105 1.65 2.23 -21.68
C PHE A 105 0.70 3.22 -20.97
N PHE A 106 1.27 4.16 -20.23
CA PHE A 106 0.54 5.29 -19.64
C PHE A 106 1.15 6.62 -20.05
N GLY A 107 0.30 7.64 -20.17
CA GLY A 107 0.76 9.03 -20.29
C GLY A 107 1.55 9.45 -19.05
N ARG A 108 2.68 10.14 -19.24
CA ARG A 108 3.58 10.58 -18.14
C ARG A 108 2.84 11.36 -17.05
N LYS A 109 1.91 12.24 -17.45
CA LYS A 109 1.08 13.02 -16.51
C LYS A 109 0.19 12.11 -15.66
N PHE A 110 -0.45 11.11 -16.27
CA PHE A 110 -1.30 10.16 -15.56
C PHE A 110 -0.48 9.34 -14.55
N ALA A 111 0.65 8.78 -14.98
CA ALA A 111 1.54 8.02 -14.10
C ALA A 111 2.05 8.86 -12.91
N LEU A 112 2.42 10.13 -13.16
CA LEU A 112 2.85 11.05 -12.10
C LEU A 112 1.72 11.33 -11.10
N LEU A 113 0.53 11.67 -11.58
CA LEU A 113 -0.62 11.95 -10.72
C LEU A 113 -1.04 10.72 -9.92
N TRP A 114 -1.05 9.54 -10.53
CA TRP A 114 -1.31 8.29 -9.82
C TRP A 114 -0.33 8.07 -8.69
N SER A 115 0.97 8.25 -8.95
CA SER A 115 1.99 8.14 -7.92
C SER A 115 1.77 9.12 -6.76
N ILE A 116 1.51 10.40 -7.06
CA ILE A 116 1.29 11.44 -6.04
C ILE A 116 0.04 11.15 -5.21
N TYR A 117 -1.06 10.77 -5.85
CA TYR A 117 -2.32 10.51 -5.14
C TYR A 117 -2.26 9.24 -4.30
N GLY A 118 -1.61 8.18 -4.79
CA GLY A 118 -1.41 6.94 -4.05
C GLY A 118 -0.44 7.05 -2.87
N PHE A 119 0.40 8.09 -2.83
CA PHE A 119 1.32 8.33 -1.71
C PHE A 119 0.59 8.44 -0.36
N PHE A 120 -0.44 9.27 -0.29
CA PHE A 120 -1.15 9.57 0.94
C PHE A 120 -1.80 8.34 1.59
N PRO A 121 -2.66 7.56 0.90
CA PRO A 121 -3.31 6.42 1.52
C PRO A 121 -2.32 5.32 1.93
N ILE A 122 -1.26 5.08 1.14
CA ILE A 122 -0.23 4.11 1.49
C ILE A 122 0.54 4.53 2.75
N VAL A 123 0.97 5.79 2.83
CA VAL A 123 1.74 6.29 3.98
C VAL A 123 0.87 6.36 5.23
N ILE A 124 -0.36 6.86 5.13
CA ILE A 124 -1.30 6.92 6.26
C ILE A 124 -1.63 5.50 6.73
N GLY A 125 -1.94 4.58 5.79
CA GLY A 125 -2.20 3.17 6.09
C GLY A 125 -1.03 2.52 6.81
N ALA A 126 0.19 2.70 6.32
CA ALA A 126 1.41 2.18 6.95
C ALA A 126 1.62 2.74 8.36
N MET A 127 1.38 4.03 8.58
CA MET A 127 1.51 4.66 9.89
C MET A 127 0.48 4.11 10.90
N VAL A 128 -0.79 4.01 10.50
CA VAL A 128 -1.86 3.48 11.36
C VAL A 128 -1.67 1.98 11.62
N GLY A 129 -1.36 1.18 10.59
CA GLY A 129 -1.13 -0.25 10.75
C GLY A 129 0.08 -0.56 11.62
N SER A 130 1.18 0.19 11.45
CA SER A 130 2.40 0.03 12.26
C SER A 130 2.20 0.44 13.72
N TRP A 131 1.26 1.34 14.00
CA TRP A 131 0.90 1.70 15.38
C TRP A 131 0.26 0.53 16.14
N LEU A 132 -0.45 -0.36 15.44
CA LEU A 132 -1.02 -1.58 15.99
C LEU A 132 0.02 -2.71 16.16
N TYR A 133 1.18 -2.62 15.49
CA TYR A 133 2.24 -3.61 15.60
C TYR A 133 2.98 -3.50 16.94
N ARG A 134 3.01 -4.61 17.68
CA ARG A 134 3.76 -4.78 18.92
C ARG A 134 4.51 -6.10 18.87
N GLU A 135 5.75 -6.11 19.34
CA GLU A 135 6.49 -7.36 19.57
C GLU A 135 6.10 -7.94 20.92
N GLU A 136 6.09 -9.27 21.00
CA GLU A 136 5.97 -9.97 22.28
C GLU A 136 7.28 -9.85 23.07
N PRO A 137 7.21 -9.85 24.41
CA PRO A 137 8.40 -9.94 25.25
C PRO A 137 9.15 -11.24 24.93
N ALA A 138 10.49 -11.17 24.89
CA ALA A 138 11.36 -12.31 24.56
C ALA A 138 11.07 -13.58 25.41
N GLY A 139 10.59 -13.41 26.65
CA GLY A 139 10.24 -14.53 27.54
C GLY A 139 8.97 -15.29 27.16
N GLN A 140 8.06 -14.70 26.39
CA GLN A 140 6.79 -15.33 26.01
C GLN A 140 6.90 -16.10 24.69
N GLN A 141 7.84 -15.70 23.82
CA GLN A 141 8.17 -16.41 22.58
C GLN A 141 8.89 -17.73 22.83
N ALA A 142 9.74 -17.80 23.87
CA ALA A 142 10.40 -19.04 24.28
C ALA A 142 9.40 -20.07 24.87
N ALA A 143 8.34 -19.59 25.53
CA ALA A 143 7.33 -20.46 26.16
C ALA A 143 6.31 -21.05 25.17
N ILE A 144 6.11 -20.44 24.00
CA ILE A 144 5.23 -20.96 22.93
C ILE A 144 5.99 -21.96 22.04
N ALA A 145 7.32 -21.90 22.04
CA ALA A 145 8.19 -22.79 21.27
C ALA A 145 8.69 -24.03 22.07
N ALA A 146 8.28 -24.17 23.33
CA ALA A 146 8.58 -25.30 24.22
C ALA A 146 7.33 -26.14 24.46
#